data_AF-A0A7X7C1J7-F1
#
_entry.id   AF-A0A7X7C1J7-F1
#
_cell.length_a   1.000
_cell.length_b   1.000
_cell.length_c   1.000
_cell.angle_alpha   90.00
_cell.angle_beta   90.00
_cell.angle_gamma   90.00
#
_symmetry.space_group_name_H-M   'P 1'
#
loop_
_entity.id
_entity.type
_entity.pdbx_description
1 polymer ?
#
loop_
_entity_poly.entity_id
_entity_poly.type
_entity_poly.pdbx_seq_one_letter_code
_entity_poly.pdbx_strand_id
1 'polypeptide(L)'
;KADSPQKTIADSKLGRLDVEIPSSLRDKPEVVAYIHDMSKVADEYAILIDKTLEDFGDYENLDFADLSMMDKIKVMKASAEIGFKSMDMMSKWAEHHDKLNMFKEDLTEDETLALETVVNRFEERMKQIEKKHTKYFSEED
;
A
#
# COMPACT_ATOMS: atom_id res chain seq x y z
N LYS A 1 -11.12 23.23 23.20
CA LYS A 1 -11.82 22.30 22.29
C LYS A 1 -10.79 21.87 21.27
N ALA A 2 -10.26 20.66 21.40
CA ALA A 2 -9.31 20.14 20.41
C ALA A 2 -10.08 19.84 19.13
N ASP A 3 -9.59 20.36 18.00
CA ASP A 3 -10.07 19.99 16.67
C ASP A 3 -9.88 18.48 16.51
N SER A 4 -10.98 17.76 16.37
CA SER A 4 -10.95 16.36 15.97
C SER A 4 -10.32 16.29 14.58
N PRO A 5 -9.24 15.51 14.35
CA PRO A 5 -8.67 15.39 13.03
C PRO A 5 -9.73 14.85 12.08
N GLN A 6 -9.97 15.59 10.98
CA GLN A 6 -10.89 15.20 9.91
C GLN A 6 -10.54 13.78 9.44
N LYS A 7 -11.46 12.83 9.70
CA LYS A 7 -11.37 11.47 9.18
C LYS A 7 -11.16 11.52 7.67
N THR A 8 -10.06 10.97 7.21
CA THR A 8 -9.73 10.85 5.78
C THR A 8 -10.33 9.56 5.21
N ILE A 9 -10.43 9.45 3.89
CA ILE A 9 -10.89 8.20 3.21
C ILE A 9 -9.99 7.00 3.59
N ALA A 10 -8.74 7.24 4.03
CA ALA A 10 -7.87 6.19 4.55
C ALA A 10 -8.39 5.58 5.87
N ASP A 11 -9.11 6.35 6.70
CA ASP A 11 -9.61 5.93 8.01
C ASP A 11 -10.81 4.98 7.94
N SER A 12 -11.49 4.88 6.80
CA SER A 12 -12.53 3.88 6.53
C SER A 12 -12.00 2.58 5.91
N LYS A 13 -10.68 2.49 5.70
CA LYS A 13 -10.02 1.39 4.97
C LYS A 13 -9.19 0.49 5.90
N LEU A 14 -7.91 0.79 6.08
CA LEU A 14 -7.02 0.23 7.10
C LEU A 14 -6.49 1.31 8.07
N GLY A 15 -6.90 2.57 7.88
CA GLY A 15 -6.31 3.72 8.55
C GLY A 15 -4.97 4.14 7.93
N ARG A 16 -4.59 5.41 8.09
CA ARG A 16 -3.22 5.84 7.82
C ARG A 16 -2.24 5.01 8.65
N LEU A 17 -1.14 4.59 8.04
CA LEU A 17 -0.07 3.95 8.79
C LEU A 17 0.61 5.01 9.67
N ASP A 18 0.48 4.87 10.99
CA ASP A 18 1.20 5.72 11.93
C ASP A 18 2.64 5.22 12.07
N VAL A 19 3.56 5.93 11.43
CA VAL A 19 4.97 5.55 11.42
C VAL A 19 5.74 6.44 12.39
N GLU A 20 6.06 5.85 13.53
CA GLU A 20 6.97 6.47 14.49
C GLU A 20 8.40 6.37 13.98
N ILE A 21 9.06 7.52 13.78
CA ILE A 21 10.48 7.57 13.43
C ILE A 21 11.31 7.23 14.69
N PRO A 22 12.10 6.13 14.66
CA PRO A 22 13.01 5.79 15.76
C PRO A 22 13.96 6.94 16.06
N SER A 23 14.25 7.18 17.35
CA SER A 23 15.11 8.29 17.78
C SER A 23 16.51 8.23 17.16
N SER A 24 17.04 7.03 16.94
CA SER A 24 18.34 6.79 16.29
C SER A 24 18.38 7.23 14.81
N LEU A 25 17.22 7.39 14.16
CA LEU A 25 17.15 7.76 12.74
C LEU A 25 16.77 9.23 12.52
N ARG A 26 16.40 9.97 13.56
CA ARG A 26 15.86 11.34 13.43
C ARG A 26 16.84 12.34 12.80
N ASP A 27 18.13 12.15 13.02
CA ASP A 27 19.18 13.02 12.48
C ASP A 27 19.64 12.60 11.07
N LYS A 28 18.97 11.62 10.45
CA LYS A 28 19.25 11.14 9.09
C LYS A 28 18.11 11.53 8.14
N PRO A 29 18.13 12.75 7.58
CA PRO A 29 17.00 13.31 6.85
C PRO A 29 16.58 12.47 5.65
N GLU A 30 17.53 11.83 4.95
CA GLU A 30 17.24 10.97 3.80
C GLU A 30 16.53 9.66 4.20
N VAL A 31 16.91 9.08 5.35
CA VAL A 31 16.25 7.88 5.90
C VAL A 31 14.85 8.23 6.40
N VAL A 32 14.69 9.40 7.04
CA VAL A 32 13.37 9.89 7.48
C VAL A 32 12.45 10.14 6.28
N ALA A 33 12.95 10.78 5.23
CA ALA A 33 12.20 10.98 3.99
C ALA A 33 11.78 9.64 3.36
N TYR A 34 12.71 8.69 3.28
CA TYR A 34 12.43 7.32 2.83
C TYR A 34 11.28 6.66 3.61
N ILE A 35 11.32 6.75 4.95
CA ILE A 35 10.29 6.19 5.81
C ILE A 35 8.90 6.81 5.51
N HIS A 36 8.84 8.13 5.35
CA HIS A 36 7.59 8.82 5.03
C HIS A 36 7.06 8.46 3.64
N ASP A 37 7.94 8.39 2.64
CA ASP A 37 7.56 8.02 1.27
C ASP A 37 7.02 6.59 1.22
N MET A 38 7.68 5.64 1.89
CA MET A 38 7.20 4.25 1.97
C MET A 38 5.85 4.14 2.68
N SER A 39 5.64 4.90 3.76
CA SER A 39 4.34 4.95 4.43
C SER A 39 3.24 5.41 3.48
N LYS A 40 3.52 6.41 2.65
CA LYS A 40 2.57 6.94 1.67
C LYS A 40 2.27 5.91 0.58
N VAL A 41 3.28 5.22 0.07
CA VAL A 41 3.10 4.14 -0.92
C VAL A 41 2.20 3.02 -0.36
N ALA A 42 2.43 2.59 0.88
CA ALA A 42 1.61 1.56 1.53
C ALA A 42 0.15 2.00 1.72
N ASP A 43 -0.08 3.26 2.12
CA ASP A 43 -1.43 3.82 2.26
C ASP A 43 -2.13 3.97 0.90
N GLU A 44 -1.42 4.44 -0.13
CA GLU A 44 -1.94 4.55 -1.50
C GLU A 44 -2.34 3.18 -2.05
N TYR A 45 -1.59 2.13 -1.73
CA TYR A 45 -1.95 0.78 -2.13
C TYR A 45 -3.25 0.30 -1.51
N ALA A 46 -3.38 0.46 -0.19
CA ALA A 46 -4.58 0.06 0.53
C ALA A 46 -5.81 0.77 -0.05
N ILE A 47 -5.67 2.05 -0.40
CA ILE A 47 -6.73 2.82 -1.05
C ILE A 47 -7.05 2.27 -2.44
N LEU A 48 -6.04 1.97 -3.25
CA LEU A 48 -6.21 1.45 -4.61
C LEU A 48 -6.98 0.12 -4.61
N ILE A 49 -6.56 -0.84 -3.78
CA ILE A 49 -7.19 -2.17 -3.71
C ILE A 49 -8.64 -2.06 -3.25
N ASP A 50 -8.89 -1.36 -2.13
CA ASP A 50 -10.26 -1.18 -1.63
C ASP A 50 -11.16 -0.48 -2.66
N LYS A 51 -10.66 0.56 -3.36
CA LYS A 51 -11.45 1.26 -4.37
C LYS A 51 -11.76 0.35 -5.56
N THR A 52 -10.77 -0.43 -5.98
CA THR A 52 -10.94 -1.35 -7.09
C THR A 52 -12.01 -2.38 -6.72
N LEU A 53 -11.92 -2.98 -5.53
CA LEU A 53 -12.91 -3.96 -5.10
C LEU A 53 -14.31 -3.37 -4.90
N GLU A 54 -14.43 -2.11 -4.47
CA GLU A 54 -15.71 -1.38 -4.48
C GLU A 54 -16.27 -1.22 -5.90
N ASP A 55 -15.43 -0.85 -6.87
CA ASP A 55 -15.82 -0.66 -8.28
C ASP A 55 -16.15 -2.01 -9.00
N PHE A 56 -15.58 -3.12 -8.52
CA PHE A 56 -15.76 -4.47 -9.09
C PHE A 56 -16.76 -5.36 -8.36
N GLY A 57 -17.13 -5.04 -7.12
CA GLY A 57 -17.96 -5.92 -6.27
C GLY A 57 -19.31 -6.29 -6.88
N ASP A 58 -19.89 -5.38 -7.67
CA ASP A 58 -21.17 -5.61 -8.38
C ASP A 58 -21.04 -6.63 -9.54
N TYR A 59 -19.81 -6.91 -9.98
CA TYR A 59 -19.50 -7.79 -11.11
C TYR A 59 -18.82 -9.11 -10.70
N GLU A 60 -18.53 -9.30 -9.41
CA GLU A 60 -17.74 -10.42 -8.87
C GLU A 60 -18.30 -11.81 -9.24
N ASN A 61 -19.63 -11.94 -9.35
CA ASN A 61 -20.30 -13.21 -9.64
C ASN A 61 -20.99 -13.24 -11.01
N LEU A 62 -20.70 -12.28 -11.88
CA LEU A 62 -21.29 -12.20 -13.21
C LEU A 62 -20.30 -12.72 -14.24
N ASP A 63 -20.76 -13.59 -15.14
CA ASP A 63 -19.96 -13.95 -16.31
C ASP A 63 -19.77 -12.68 -17.16
N PHE A 64 -18.52 -12.40 -17.53
CA PHE A 64 -18.19 -11.30 -18.42
C PHE A 64 -19.01 -11.36 -19.72
N ALA A 65 -19.34 -12.56 -20.22
CA ALA A 65 -20.16 -12.73 -21.41
C ALA A 65 -21.57 -12.11 -21.26
N ASP A 66 -22.14 -12.21 -20.07
CA ASP A 66 -23.51 -11.77 -19.74
C ASP A 66 -23.61 -10.27 -19.44
N LEU A 67 -22.46 -9.59 -19.28
CA LEU A 67 -22.43 -8.16 -19.05
C LEU A 67 -22.89 -7.37 -20.29
N SER A 68 -23.57 -6.25 -20.02
CA SER A 68 -23.87 -5.25 -21.04
C SER A 68 -22.57 -4.67 -21.63
N MET A 69 -22.61 -4.14 -22.85
CA MET A 69 -21.43 -3.50 -23.47
C MET A 69 -20.86 -2.38 -22.58
N MET A 70 -21.72 -1.62 -21.91
CA MET A 70 -21.29 -0.55 -21.00
C MET A 70 -20.61 -1.09 -19.75
N ASP A 71 -21.11 -2.18 -19.18
CA ASP A 71 -20.50 -2.81 -18.01
C ASP A 71 -19.17 -3.48 -18.37
N LYS A 72 -19.07 -4.11 -19.56
CA LYS A 72 -17.80 -4.60 -20.11
C LYS A 72 -16.75 -3.49 -20.20
N ILE A 73 -17.13 -2.30 -20.69
CA ILE A 73 -16.23 -1.13 -20.76
C ILE A 73 -15.78 -0.68 -19.37
N LYS A 74 -16.69 -0.65 -18.38
CA LYS A 74 -16.36 -0.27 -17.00
C LYS A 74 -15.36 -1.26 -16.37
N VAL A 75 -15.63 -2.57 -16.48
CA VAL A 75 -14.75 -3.65 -16.02
C VAL A 75 -13.38 -3.50 -16.67
N MET A 76 -13.29 -3.37 -18.00
CA MET A 76 -12.01 -3.19 -18.70
C MET A 76 -11.25 -1.94 -18.24
N LYS A 77 -11.95 -0.80 -18.09
CA LYS A 77 -11.34 0.45 -17.61
C LYS A 77 -10.77 0.27 -16.21
N ALA A 78 -11.54 -0.31 -15.29
CA ALA A 78 -11.12 -0.53 -13.93
C ALA A 78 -9.95 -1.53 -13.86
N SER A 79 -9.93 -2.58 -14.70
CA SER A 79 -8.83 -3.55 -14.80
C SER A 79 -7.55 -2.88 -15.33
N ALA A 80 -7.67 -2.01 -16.33
CA ALA A 80 -6.54 -1.25 -16.83
C ALA A 80 -6.00 -0.26 -15.78
N GLU A 81 -6.89 0.45 -15.08
CA GLU A 81 -6.49 1.39 -14.03
C GLU A 81 -5.77 0.72 -12.87
N ILE A 82 -6.24 -0.42 -12.37
CA ILE A 82 -5.52 -1.17 -11.33
C ILE A 82 -4.19 -1.71 -11.89
N GLY A 83 -4.17 -2.24 -13.12
CA GLY A 83 -2.95 -2.73 -13.75
C GLY A 83 -1.85 -1.66 -13.82
N PHE A 84 -2.16 -0.47 -14.33
CA PHE A 84 -1.20 0.64 -14.42
C PHE A 84 -0.77 1.16 -13.05
N LYS A 85 -1.71 1.36 -12.13
CA LYS A 85 -1.38 1.90 -10.80
C LYS A 85 -0.60 0.91 -9.94
N SER A 86 -0.92 -0.39 -10.03
CA SER A 86 -0.14 -1.44 -9.37
C SER A 86 1.27 -1.53 -9.95
N MET A 87 1.46 -1.36 -11.26
CA MET A 87 2.79 -1.36 -11.88
C MET A 87 3.66 -0.19 -11.40
N ASP A 88 3.13 1.03 -11.40
CA ASP A 88 3.83 2.23 -10.88
C ASP A 88 4.26 2.02 -9.42
N MET A 89 3.36 1.45 -8.62
CA MET A 89 3.61 1.24 -7.21
C MET A 89 4.61 0.11 -6.93
N MET A 90 4.58 -0.98 -7.71
CA MET A 90 5.62 -2.02 -7.64
C MET A 90 6.98 -1.50 -8.07
N SER A 91 7.04 -0.59 -9.04
CA SER A 91 8.28 0.09 -9.41
C SER A 91 8.84 0.91 -8.25
N LYS A 92 8.00 1.71 -7.59
CA LYS A 92 8.38 2.45 -6.39
C LYS A 92 8.86 1.51 -5.28
N TRP A 93 8.16 0.41 -5.05
CA TRP A 93 8.54 -0.58 -4.05
C TRP A 93 9.93 -1.17 -4.33
N ALA A 94 10.23 -1.50 -5.59
CA ALA A 94 11.55 -1.96 -6.00
C ALA A 94 12.64 -0.90 -5.77
N GLU A 95 12.40 0.35 -6.19
CA GLU A 95 13.32 1.47 -5.94
C GLU A 95 13.58 1.69 -4.44
N HIS A 96 12.56 1.51 -3.62
CA HIS A 96 12.69 1.61 -2.17
C HIS A 96 13.45 0.43 -1.55
N HIS A 97 13.37 -0.75 -2.14
CA HIS A 97 14.19 -1.88 -1.71
C HIS A 97 15.68 -1.65 -2.02
N ASP A 98 15.98 -1.08 -3.18
CA ASP A 98 17.34 -0.69 -3.56
C ASP A 98 17.90 0.39 -2.63
N LYS A 99 17.11 1.43 -2.33
CA LYS A 99 17.48 2.47 -1.35
C LYS A 99 17.72 1.93 0.05
N LEU A 100 16.92 0.95 0.49
CA LEU A 100 17.13 0.30 1.79
C LEU A 100 18.51 -0.35 1.86
N ASN A 101 18.91 -1.07 0.81
CA ASN A 101 20.22 -1.69 0.75
C ASN A 101 21.36 -0.65 0.78
N MET A 102 21.19 0.48 0.09
CA MET A 102 22.16 1.58 0.16
C MET A 102 22.26 2.18 1.57
N PHE A 103 21.13 2.43 2.24
CA PHE A 103 21.17 2.97 3.60
C PHE A 103 21.83 2.01 4.58
N LYS A 104 21.61 0.70 4.44
CA LYS A 104 22.25 -0.31 5.30
C LYS A 104 23.78 -0.29 5.26
N GLU A 105 24.39 0.23 4.20
CA GLU A 105 25.85 0.39 4.11
C GLU A 105 26.37 1.57 4.96
N ASP A 106 25.55 2.61 5.16
CA ASP A 106 25.90 3.87 5.85
C ASP A 106 25.33 3.96 7.28
N LEU A 107 24.52 2.99 7.69
CA LEU A 107 23.92 2.90 9.02
C LEU A 107 24.76 2.01 9.95
N THR A 108 24.76 2.36 11.23
CA THR A 108 25.21 1.44 12.28
C THR A 108 24.26 0.23 12.40
N GLU A 109 24.68 -0.82 13.08
CA GLU A 109 23.82 -2.00 13.32
C GLU A 109 22.51 -1.63 14.03
N ASP A 110 22.58 -0.77 15.07
CA ASP A 110 21.41 -0.31 15.82
C ASP A 110 20.45 0.53 14.94
N GLU A 111 21.00 1.37 14.07
CA GLU A 111 20.20 2.17 13.12
C GLU A 111 19.59 1.30 12.03
N THR A 112 20.32 0.28 11.57
CA THR A 112 19.83 -0.71 10.61
C THR A 112 18.66 -1.50 11.18
N LEU A 113 18.78 -2.01 12.41
CA LEU A 113 17.70 -2.71 13.12
C LEU A 113 16.47 -1.80 13.32
N ALA A 114 16.70 -0.52 13.63
CA ALA A 114 15.64 0.46 13.76
C ALA A 114 14.91 0.68 12.42
N LEU A 115 15.66 0.78 11.31
CA LEU A 115 15.10 0.93 9.97
C LEU A 115 14.33 -0.33 9.54
N GLU A 116 14.88 -1.52 9.79
CA GLU A 116 14.22 -2.80 9.51
C GLU A 116 12.90 -2.95 10.27
N THR A 117 12.84 -2.48 11.52
CA THR A 117 11.58 -2.47 12.29
C THR A 117 10.50 -1.64 11.61
N VAL A 118 10.89 -0.50 11.00
CA VAL A 118 9.96 0.34 10.25
C VAL A 118 9.55 -0.32 8.93
N VAL A 119 10.49 -0.93 8.22
CA VAL A 119 10.21 -1.66 6.97
C VAL A 119 9.27 -2.85 7.21
N ASN A 120 9.47 -3.60 8.29
CA ASN A 120 8.59 -4.70 8.68
C ASN A 120 7.14 -4.24 8.88
N ARG A 121 6.91 -3.01 9.40
CA ARG A 121 5.55 -2.45 9.51
C ARG A 121 4.91 -2.22 8.14
N PHE A 122 5.69 -1.88 7.11
CA PHE A 122 5.17 -1.76 5.74
C PHE A 122 4.77 -3.13 5.17
N GLU A 123 5.60 -4.16 5.37
CA GLU A 123 5.26 -5.52 4.96
C GLU A 123 4.04 -6.07 5.70
N GLU A 124 3.91 -5.78 7.00
CA GLU A 124 2.72 -6.13 7.78
C GLU A 124 1.46 -5.45 7.22
N ARG A 125 1.56 -4.20 6.75
CA ARG A 125 0.44 -3.53 6.10
C ARG A 125 0.02 -4.24 4.81
N MET A 126 0.97 -4.74 4.02
CA MET A 126 0.66 -5.55 2.83
C MET A 126 -0.09 -6.84 3.20
N LYS A 127 0.40 -7.56 4.22
CA LYS A 127 -0.28 -8.75 4.75
C LYS A 127 -1.68 -8.45 5.28
N GLN A 128 -1.90 -7.28 5.88
CA GLN A 128 -3.22 -6.84 6.32
C GLN A 128 -4.17 -6.60 5.15
N ILE A 129 -3.68 -6.05 4.03
CA ILE A 129 -4.46 -5.87 2.79
C ILE A 129 -4.84 -7.24 2.23
N GLU A 130 -3.88 -8.15 2.08
CA GLU A 130 -4.12 -9.53 1.62
C GLU A 130 -5.12 -10.27 2.53
N LYS A 131 -4.99 -10.11 3.85
CA LYS A 131 -5.90 -10.72 4.83
C LYS A 131 -7.31 -10.15 4.75
N LYS A 132 -7.45 -8.84 4.55
CA LYS A 132 -8.76 -8.18 4.40
C LYS A 132 -9.49 -8.69 3.16
N HIS A 133 -8.73 -8.98 2.11
CA HIS A 133 -9.23 -9.34 0.79
C HIS A 133 -8.97 -10.80 0.42
N THR A 134 -8.77 -11.66 1.41
CA THR A 134 -8.33 -13.06 1.20
C THR A 134 -9.18 -13.81 0.19
N LYS A 135 -10.49 -13.55 0.11
CA LYS A 135 -11.37 -14.16 -0.91
C LYS A 135 -10.93 -13.95 -2.36
N TYR A 136 -10.11 -12.94 -2.64
CA TYR A 136 -9.55 -12.66 -3.98
C TYR A 136 -8.07 -13.04 -4.12
N PHE A 137 -7.38 -13.34 -3.00
CA PHE A 137 -5.95 -13.66 -2.97
C PHE A 137 -5.67 -15.13 -2.64
N SER A 138 -6.66 -15.87 -2.14
CA SER A 138 -6.59 -17.32 -2.08
C SER A 138 -6.60 -17.87 -3.50
N GLU A 139 -5.49 -18.46 -3.93
CA GLU A 139 -5.56 -19.49 -4.97
C GLU A 139 -6.44 -20.60 -4.38
N GLU A 140 -7.60 -20.87 -4.99
CA GLU A 140 -8.39 -22.05 -4.61
C GLU A 140 -7.53 -23.30 -4.82
N ASP A 141 -7.32 -24.07 -3.74
CA ASP A 141 -6.90 -25.48 -3.79
C ASP A 141 -8.03 -26.36 -4.39
#